data_AF-A0A0M3IJD5-F1
#
_entry.id   AF-A0A0M3IJD5-F1
#
_cell.length_a   1.000
_cell.length_b   1.000
_cell.length_c   1.000
_cell.angle_alpha   90.00
_cell.angle_beta   90.00
_cell.angle_gamma   90.00
#
_symmetry.space_group_name_H-M   'P 1'
#
loop_
_entity.id
_entity.type
_entity.pdbx_description
1 polymer ?
#
loop_
_entity_poly.entity_id
_entity_poly.type
_entity_poly.pdbx_seq_one_letter_code
_entity_poly.pdbx_strand_id
1 'polypeptide(L)'
;MLIEVYLLIATLLVELIDASLGDHSEVFINCLTKCSQQNACPSNVAHIAWIFERCFSCKYDCIWETVKYFREVLHEDIPQFYGKWPFIAVRLPLFSIVPIQELASVIFSIMNLHSVLKMYRAVRLLPNRSRMKAVWRIYSLIGLIVWICSALFHWADFWLTEYMDYFSAFAIIVYTLFASISLSVPYLQRSAIGRLIWLILFVVLFSFYIKHIQNLWVCFFFNVFIF
;
A
#
# COMPACT_ATOMS: atom_id res chain seq x y z
N MET A 1 27.64 -5.67 18.60
CA MET A 1 28.85 -5.51 17.75
C MET A 1 28.67 -6.00 16.32
N LEU A 2 28.79 -7.29 15.97
CA LEU A 2 28.72 -7.71 14.54
C LEU A 2 27.39 -7.35 13.87
N ILE A 3 26.25 -7.60 14.53
CA ILE A 3 24.91 -7.28 13.98
C ILE A 3 24.71 -5.77 13.83
N GLU A 4 25.22 -4.97 14.76
CA GLU A 4 25.12 -3.50 14.70
C GLU A 4 26.00 -2.94 13.58
N VAL A 5 27.18 -3.53 13.34
CA VAL A 5 28.04 -3.17 12.20
C VAL A 5 27.38 -3.56 10.88
N TYR A 6 26.74 -4.74 10.79
CA TYR A 6 25.97 -5.11 9.60
C TYR A 6 24.76 -4.22 9.36
N LEU A 7 24.03 -3.83 10.41
CA LEU A 7 22.93 -2.86 10.32
C LEU A 7 23.45 -1.48 9.89
N LEU A 8 24.59 -1.02 10.43
CA LEU A 8 25.21 0.26 10.07
C LEU A 8 25.67 0.26 8.60
N ILE A 9 26.31 -0.82 8.15
CA ILE A 9 26.72 -1.00 6.74
C ILE A 9 25.47 -1.05 5.84
N ALA A 10 24.42 -1.77 6.24
CA ALA A 10 23.16 -1.81 5.51
C ALA A 10 22.51 -0.42 5.42
N THR A 11 22.58 0.40 6.47
CA THR A 11 22.05 1.78 6.45
C THR A 11 22.90 2.75 5.62
N LEU A 12 24.22 2.53 5.54
CA LEU A 12 25.15 3.33 4.73
C LEU A 12 25.09 2.98 3.23
N LEU A 13 24.55 1.81 2.89
CA LEU A 13 24.27 1.35 1.53
C LEU A 13 22.87 1.74 1.03
N VAL A 14 22.08 2.45 1.83
CA VAL A 14 20.79 2.99 1.37
C VAL A 14 21.11 4.19 0.47
N GLU A 15 21.06 3.96 -0.84
CA GLU A 15 21.06 5.05 -1.81
C GLU A 15 19.92 6.01 -1.48
N LEU A 16 20.22 7.31 -1.54
CA LEU A 16 19.21 8.35 -1.47
C LEU A 16 18.18 8.05 -2.57
N ILE A 17 16.94 7.78 -2.17
CA ILE A 17 15.84 7.51 -3.10
C ILE A 17 15.57 8.82 -3.82
N ASP A 18 16.05 8.91 -5.06
CA ASP A 18 15.75 10.03 -5.93
C ASP A 18 14.28 9.93 -6.36
N ALA A 19 13.63 11.09 -6.52
CA ALA A 19 12.27 11.11 -7.02
C ALA A 19 12.25 10.62 -8.47
N SER A 20 11.11 10.09 -8.91
CA SER A 20 11.09 9.33 -10.15
C SER A 20 11.44 10.21 -11.36
N LEU A 21 12.22 9.67 -12.31
CA LEU A 21 12.74 10.42 -13.46
C LEU A 21 11.64 11.18 -14.23
N GLY A 22 10.44 10.62 -14.29
CA GLY A 22 9.29 11.24 -14.95
C GLY A 22 8.81 12.50 -14.25
N ASP A 23 8.85 12.53 -12.91
CA ASP A 23 8.43 13.68 -12.09
C ASP A 23 9.34 14.90 -12.30
N HIS A 24 10.61 14.67 -12.62
CA HIS A 24 11.60 15.71 -12.89
C HIS A 24 11.67 16.17 -14.35
N SER A 25 10.97 15.48 -15.25
CA SER A 25 11.03 15.82 -16.66
C SER A 25 10.35 17.17 -16.94
N GLU A 26 11.03 18.05 -17.68
CA GLU A 26 10.48 19.36 -18.04
C GLU A 26 9.17 19.25 -18.83
N VAL A 27 9.03 18.21 -19.66
CA VAL A 27 7.82 17.91 -20.43
C VAL A 27 6.63 17.70 -19.49
N PHE A 28 6.81 16.85 -18.47
CA PHE A 28 5.76 16.56 -17.49
C PHE A 28 5.41 17.79 -16.66
N ILE A 29 6.41 18.47 -16.10
CA ILE A 29 6.22 19.65 -15.23
C ILE A 29 5.50 20.76 -15.98
N ASN A 30 5.91 21.06 -17.22
CA ASN A 30 5.29 22.11 -18.03
C ASN A 30 3.85 21.78 -18.42
N CYS A 31 3.57 20.52 -18.79
CA CYS A 31 2.21 20.07 -19.08
C CYS A 31 1.32 20.19 -17.84
N LEU A 32 1.76 19.63 -16.71
CA LEU A 32 0.99 19.57 -15.48
C LEU A 32 0.71 20.98 -14.93
N THR A 33 1.69 21.89 -14.99
CA THR A 33 1.53 23.27 -14.53
C THR A 33 0.47 24.02 -15.35
N LYS A 34 0.52 23.91 -16.68
CA LYS A 34 -0.48 24.56 -17.56
C LYS A 34 -1.87 24.00 -17.33
N CYS A 35 -1.98 22.67 -17.31
CA CYS A 35 -3.26 21.99 -17.23
C CYS A 35 -3.91 22.11 -15.83
N SER A 36 -3.12 22.09 -14.75
CA SER A 36 -3.63 22.30 -13.38
C SER A 36 -4.19 23.72 -13.18
N GLN A 37 -3.54 24.74 -13.75
CA GLN A 37 -4.04 26.12 -13.72
C GLN A 37 -5.37 26.27 -14.48
N GLN A 38 -5.47 25.68 -15.67
CA GLN A 38 -6.69 25.72 -16.48
C GLN A 38 -7.88 25.02 -15.81
N ASN A 39 -7.61 23.92 -15.11
CA ASN A 39 -8.64 23.09 -14.47
C ASN A 39 -8.88 23.40 -12.99
N ALA A 40 -8.24 24.44 -12.45
CA ALA A 40 -8.28 24.82 -11.04
C ALA A 40 -7.98 23.64 -10.09
N CYS A 41 -6.91 22.90 -10.39
CA CYS A 41 -6.42 21.79 -9.57
C CYS A 41 -5.45 22.30 -8.49
N PRO A 42 -5.44 21.68 -7.29
CA PRO A 42 -4.54 22.08 -6.23
C PRO A 42 -3.08 21.73 -6.58
N SER A 43 -2.14 22.57 -6.15
CA SER A 43 -0.71 22.38 -6.40
C SER A 43 -0.18 21.07 -5.82
N ASN A 44 -0.67 20.69 -4.64
CA ASN A 44 -0.33 19.41 -4.03
C ASN A 44 -1.05 18.26 -4.75
N VAL A 45 -0.26 17.41 -5.41
CA VAL A 45 -0.71 16.24 -6.19
C VAL A 45 -1.29 15.10 -5.34
N ALA A 46 -1.04 15.09 -4.03
CA ALA A 46 -1.62 14.12 -3.10
C ALA A 46 -3.03 14.50 -2.64
N HIS A 47 -3.52 15.70 -2.99
CA HIS A 47 -4.85 16.15 -2.61
C HIS A 47 -5.95 15.30 -3.26
N ILE A 48 -7.05 15.07 -2.55
CA ILE A 48 -8.19 14.24 -3.01
C ILE A 48 -8.78 14.70 -4.35
N ALA A 49 -8.59 15.97 -4.73
CA ALA A 49 -9.04 16.50 -6.02
C ALA A 49 -8.50 15.71 -7.23
N TRP A 50 -7.29 15.13 -7.11
CA TRP A 50 -6.61 14.42 -8.18
C TRP A 50 -7.18 13.04 -8.50
N ILE A 51 -8.10 12.51 -7.68
CA ILE A 51 -8.82 11.27 -8.01
C ILE A 51 -10.03 11.53 -8.90
N PHE A 52 -10.52 12.77 -8.96
CA PHE A 52 -11.68 13.13 -9.75
C PHE A 52 -11.30 13.43 -11.19
N GLU A 53 -12.15 12.99 -12.11
CA GLU A 53 -11.94 13.01 -13.57
C GLU A 53 -11.25 14.29 -14.09
N ARG A 54 -11.67 15.47 -13.63
CA ARG A 54 -11.12 16.75 -14.09
C ARG A 54 -9.61 16.87 -13.87
N CYS A 55 -9.14 16.65 -12.63
CA CYS A 55 -7.71 16.75 -12.31
C CYS A 55 -6.98 15.45 -12.62
N PHE A 56 -7.66 14.31 -12.54
CA PHE A 56 -7.11 13.01 -12.91
C PHE A 56 -6.69 12.97 -14.38
N SER A 57 -7.58 13.34 -15.31
CA SER A 57 -7.30 13.34 -16.75
C SER A 57 -6.14 14.27 -17.09
N CYS A 58 -6.04 15.41 -16.40
CA CYS A 58 -4.90 16.31 -16.51
C CYS A 58 -3.55 15.63 -16.20
N LYS A 59 -3.44 14.97 -15.04
CA LYS A 59 -2.23 14.22 -14.66
C LYS A 59 -1.97 13.07 -15.62
N TYR A 60 -3.02 12.31 -15.95
CA TYR A 60 -2.95 11.14 -16.82
C TYR A 60 -2.44 11.49 -18.22
N ASP A 61 -3.01 12.52 -18.86
CA ASP A 61 -2.64 12.94 -20.20
C ASP A 61 -1.20 13.45 -20.24
N CYS A 62 -0.78 14.24 -19.23
CA CYS A 62 0.62 14.70 -19.12
C CYS A 62 1.62 13.56 -18.92
N ILE A 63 1.25 12.52 -18.15
CA ILE A 63 2.06 11.30 -18.02
C ILE A 63 2.22 10.66 -19.40
N TRP A 64 1.13 10.42 -20.14
CA TRP A 64 1.20 9.75 -21.44
C TRP A 64 1.89 10.59 -22.53
N GLU A 65 1.77 11.92 -22.50
CA GLU A 65 2.54 12.82 -23.35
C GLU A 65 4.04 12.69 -23.08
N THR A 66 4.42 12.63 -21.82
CA THR A 66 5.82 12.45 -21.41
C THR A 66 6.33 11.07 -21.81
N VAL A 67 5.56 10.00 -21.60
CA VAL A 67 5.90 8.65 -22.05
C VAL A 67 6.14 8.61 -23.56
N LYS A 68 5.29 9.31 -24.33
CA LYS A 68 5.44 9.42 -25.78
C LYS A 68 6.75 10.13 -26.15
N TYR A 69 7.08 11.24 -25.47
CA TYR A 69 8.33 11.97 -25.68
C TYR A 69 9.56 11.10 -25.40
N PHE A 70 9.59 10.38 -24.28
CA PHE A 70 10.70 9.49 -23.92
C PHE A 70 10.91 8.39 -24.98
N ARG A 71 9.83 7.75 -25.43
CA ARG A 71 9.93 6.66 -26.41
C ARG A 71 10.27 7.14 -27.82
N GLU A 72 9.60 8.20 -28.28
CA GLU A 72 9.65 8.62 -29.69
C GLU A 72 10.77 9.64 -29.98
N VAL A 73 11.14 10.49 -29.00
CA VAL A 73 12.14 11.55 -29.18
C VAL A 73 13.47 11.19 -28.54
N LEU A 74 13.46 10.76 -27.28
CA LEU A 74 14.70 10.41 -26.55
C LEU A 74 15.19 8.99 -26.84
N HIS A 75 14.30 8.11 -27.32
CA HIS A 75 14.56 6.68 -27.47
C HIS A 75 15.04 6.01 -26.16
N GLU A 76 14.49 6.48 -25.04
CA GLU A 76 14.78 5.97 -23.70
C GLU A 76 13.64 5.07 -23.19
N ASP A 77 13.94 4.35 -22.11
CA ASP A 77 12.96 3.56 -21.39
C ASP A 77 11.89 4.46 -20.76
N ILE A 78 10.71 3.87 -20.54
CA ILE A 78 9.58 4.57 -19.94
C ILE A 78 9.95 4.94 -18.50
N PRO A 79 9.87 6.22 -18.10
CA PRO A 79 10.16 6.60 -16.72
C PRO A 79 8.98 6.24 -15.81
N GLN A 80 9.29 6.11 -14.51
CA GLN A 80 8.26 6.10 -13.46
C GLN A 80 7.78 7.53 -13.17
N PHE A 81 6.56 7.64 -12.67
CA PHE A 81 5.93 8.86 -12.19
C PHE A 81 5.36 8.60 -10.80
N TYR A 82 5.71 9.42 -9.81
CA TYR A 82 5.34 9.23 -8.40
C TYR A 82 5.65 7.81 -7.89
N GLY A 83 6.78 7.23 -8.34
CA GLY A 83 7.20 5.87 -7.98
C GLY A 83 6.39 4.74 -8.63
N LYS A 84 5.53 5.05 -9.61
CA LYS A 84 4.69 4.07 -10.32
C LYS A 84 4.99 4.06 -11.81
N TRP A 85 4.78 2.89 -12.43
CA TRP A 85 4.75 2.79 -13.89
C TRP A 85 3.44 3.38 -14.42
N PRO A 86 3.44 3.98 -15.62
CA PRO A 86 2.22 4.52 -16.22
C PRO A 86 1.26 3.39 -16.59
N PHE A 87 0.12 3.34 -15.90
CA PHE A 87 -0.96 2.38 -16.17
C PHE A 87 -2.09 3.02 -16.98
N ILE A 88 -2.78 2.19 -17.76
CA ILE A 88 -3.98 2.62 -18.50
C ILE A 88 -5.16 2.64 -17.53
N ALA A 89 -5.78 3.82 -17.40
CA ALA A 89 -6.94 4.01 -16.53
C ALA A 89 -8.24 3.62 -17.25
N VAL A 90 -9.20 3.08 -16.49
CA VAL A 90 -10.49 2.64 -17.03
C VAL A 90 -11.62 3.47 -16.43
N ARG A 91 -12.47 4.03 -17.31
CA ARG A 91 -13.64 4.80 -16.93
C ARG A 91 -14.89 3.92 -17.06
N LEU A 92 -15.58 3.72 -15.94
CA LEU A 92 -16.83 2.97 -15.92
C LEU A 92 -18.02 3.92 -16.03
N PRO A 93 -19.06 3.62 -16.84
CA PRO A 93 -20.18 4.52 -17.07
C PRO A 93 -20.99 4.86 -15.81
N LEU A 94 -20.96 3.99 -14.79
CA LEU A 94 -21.63 4.21 -13.49
C LEU A 94 -20.78 5.01 -12.49
N PHE A 95 -19.47 5.13 -12.72
CA PHE A 95 -18.51 5.77 -11.81
C PHE A 95 -17.59 6.73 -12.56
N SER A 96 -18.08 7.41 -13.60
CA SER A 96 -17.28 8.28 -14.47
C SER A 96 -16.59 9.44 -13.76
N ILE A 97 -16.92 9.69 -12.49
CA ILE A 97 -16.35 10.76 -11.68
C ILE A 97 -14.97 10.35 -11.13
N VAL A 98 -14.73 9.05 -10.88
CA VAL A 98 -13.46 8.52 -10.33
C VAL A 98 -13.01 7.32 -11.17
N PRO A 99 -12.08 7.55 -12.12
CA PRO A 99 -11.51 6.49 -12.95
C PRO A 99 -10.80 5.44 -12.10
N ILE A 100 -10.83 4.19 -12.57
CA ILE A 100 -10.03 3.13 -11.98
C ILE A 100 -8.61 3.27 -12.51
N GLN A 101 -7.68 3.60 -11.63
CA GLN A 101 -6.28 3.85 -11.99
C GLN A 101 -5.55 2.56 -12.39
N GLU A 102 -5.76 1.47 -11.64
CA GLU A 102 -5.05 0.21 -11.84
C GLU A 102 -6.02 -0.99 -11.86
N LEU A 103 -6.72 -1.19 -12.99
CA LEU A 103 -7.82 -2.17 -13.07
C LEU A 103 -7.41 -3.60 -12.69
N ALA A 104 -6.25 -4.08 -13.17
CA ALA A 104 -5.79 -5.42 -12.86
C ALA A 104 -5.56 -5.61 -11.35
N SER A 105 -4.90 -4.66 -10.70
CA SER A 105 -4.63 -4.67 -9.26
C SER A 105 -5.93 -4.64 -8.44
N VAL A 106 -6.94 -3.87 -8.86
CA VAL A 106 -8.28 -3.86 -8.24
C VAL A 106 -8.94 -5.24 -8.34
N ILE A 107 -8.93 -5.86 -9.52
CA ILE A 107 -9.52 -7.20 -9.74
C ILE A 107 -8.84 -8.23 -8.86
N PHE A 108 -7.51 -8.28 -8.84
CA PHE A 108 -6.77 -9.24 -8.02
C PHE A 108 -7.01 -9.02 -6.52
N SER A 109 -7.12 -7.76 -6.08
CA SER A 109 -7.47 -7.43 -4.69
C SER A 109 -8.85 -7.95 -4.31
N ILE A 110 -9.86 -7.78 -5.18
CA ILE A 110 -11.21 -8.34 -4.98
C ILE A 110 -11.19 -9.87 -4.95
N MET A 111 -10.42 -10.52 -5.81
CA MET A 111 -10.25 -11.98 -5.81
C MET A 111 -9.62 -12.47 -4.49
N ASN A 112 -8.60 -11.77 -3.98
CA ASN A 112 -8.00 -12.07 -2.69
C ASN A 112 -8.99 -11.84 -1.53
N LEU A 113 -9.77 -10.75 -1.58
CA LEU A 113 -10.84 -10.48 -0.61
C LEU A 113 -11.84 -11.64 -0.55
N HIS A 114 -12.30 -12.14 -1.70
CA HIS A 114 -13.19 -13.30 -1.78
C HIS A 114 -12.56 -14.56 -1.18
N SER A 115 -11.27 -14.78 -1.44
CA SER A 115 -10.51 -15.91 -0.90
C SER A 115 -10.47 -15.88 0.63
N VAL A 116 -10.15 -14.71 1.19
CA VAL A 116 -10.13 -14.50 2.64
C VAL A 116 -11.53 -14.57 3.26
N LEU A 117 -12.56 -14.11 2.55
CA LEU A 117 -13.95 -14.24 2.99
C LEU A 117 -14.38 -15.71 3.08
N LYS A 118 -14.01 -16.54 2.09
CA LYS A 118 -14.22 -17.99 2.15
C LYS A 118 -13.50 -18.61 3.35
N MET A 119 -12.24 -18.24 3.58
CA MET A 119 -11.48 -18.69 4.75
C MET A 119 -12.15 -18.27 6.07
N TYR A 120 -12.59 -17.01 6.20
CA TYR A 120 -13.31 -16.54 7.39
C TYR A 120 -14.56 -17.38 7.68
N ARG A 121 -15.36 -17.67 6.64
CA ARG A 121 -16.55 -18.53 6.75
C ARG A 121 -16.17 -19.94 7.19
N ALA A 122 -15.14 -20.53 6.63
CA ALA A 122 -14.66 -21.86 7.03
C ALA A 122 -14.17 -21.90 8.49
N VAL A 123 -13.39 -20.89 8.91
CA VAL A 123 -12.86 -20.79 10.28
C VAL A 123 -13.99 -20.65 11.32
N ARG A 124 -15.07 -19.96 10.98
CA ARG A 124 -16.24 -19.85 11.88
C ARG A 124 -16.88 -21.19 12.22
N LEU A 125 -16.86 -22.14 11.27
CA LEU A 125 -17.41 -23.48 11.44
C LEU A 125 -16.51 -24.42 12.26
N LEU A 126 -15.26 -24.04 12.53
CA LEU A 126 -14.37 -24.85 13.35
C LEU A 126 -14.91 -25.00 14.79
N PRO A 127 -14.68 -26.13 15.46
CA PRO A 127 -15.03 -26.28 16.87
C PRO A 127 -14.34 -25.24 17.75
N ASN A 128 -15.03 -24.73 18.80
CA ASN A 128 -14.44 -23.75 19.73
C ASN A 128 -13.22 -24.29 20.49
N ARG A 129 -13.08 -25.62 20.61
CA ARG A 129 -11.90 -26.29 21.16
C ARG A 129 -10.66 -26.20 20.25
N SER A 130 -10.81 -25.78 18.99
CA SER A 130 -9.69 -25.63 18.08
C SER A 130 -8.83 -24.44 18.50
N ARG A 131 -7.61 -24.73 18.94
CA ARG A 131 -6.67 -23.75 19.51
C ARG A 131 -6.35 -22.62 18.51
N MET A 132 -6.25 -22.97 17.23
CA MET A 132 -5.96 -22.01 16.15
C MET A 132 -7.20 -21.26 15.64
N LYS A 133 -8.42 -21.58 16.10
CA LYS A 133 -9.65 -20.92 15.61
C LYS A 133 -9.59 -19.41 15.84
N ALA A 134 -9.15 -18.97 17.01
CA ALA A 134 -9.04 -17.55 17.32
C ALA A 134 -7.99 -16.86 16.43
N VAL A 135 -6.83 -17.49 16.25
CA VAL A 135 -5.74 -16.99 15.40
C VAL A 135 -6.19 -16.84 13.95
N TRP A 136 -6.73 -17.90 13.36
CA TRP A 136 -7.21 -17.85 11.99
C TRP A 136 -8.39 -16.89 11.80
N ARG A 137 -9.24 -16.73 12.82
CA ARG A 137 -10.37 -15.79 12.73
C ARG A 137 -9.86 -14.35 12.63
N ILE A 138 -8.90 -13.98 13.46
CA ILE A 138 -8.28 -12.64 13.42
C ILE A 138 -7.47 -12.47 12.13
N TYR A 139 -6.70 -13.48 11.71
CA TYR A 139 -5.99 -13.48 10.43
C TYR A 139 -6.94 -13.13 9.28
N SER A 140 -8.08 -13.83 9.19
CA SER A 140 -9.05 -13.56 8.15
C SER A 140 -9.65 -12.16 8.26
N LEU A 141 -9.96 -11.66 9.45
CA LEU A 141 -10.50 -10.31 9.64
C LEU A 141 -9.50 -9.23 9.18
N ILE A 142 -8.22 -9.37 9.54
CA ILE A 142 -7.16 -8.47 9.06
C ILE A 142 -7.05 -8.57 7.53
N GLY A 143 -7.06 -9.79 6.97
CA GLY A 143 -7.03 -9.97 5.52
C GLY A 143 -8.22 -9.33 4.79
N LEU A 144 -9.43 -9.36 5.36
CA LEU A 144 -10.57 -8.65 4.78
C LEU A 144 -10.30 -7.14 4.71
N ILE A 145 -9.73 -6.56 5.76
CA ILE A 145 -9.37 -5.14 5.80
C ILE A 145 -8.29 -4.84 4.75
N VAL A 146 -7.22 -5.65 4.70
CA VAL A 146 -6.11 -5.48 3.74
C VAL A 146 -6.61 -5.40 2.31
N TRP A 147 -7.39 -6.39 1.87
CA TRP A 147 -7.81 -6.46 0.48
C TRP A 147 -8.86 -5.41 0.11
N ILE A 148 -9.63 -4.91 1.08
CA ILE A 148 -10.50 -3.74 0.88
C ILE A 148 -9.65 -2.48 0.71
N CYS A 149 -8.66 -2.25 1.58
CA CYS A 149 -7.78 -1.08 1.50
C CYS A 149 -7.01 -1.07 0.17
N SER A 150 -6.43 -2.22 -0.21
CA SER A 150 -5.70 -2.40 -1.46
C SER A 150 -6.57 -2.15 -2.69
N ALA A 151 -7.81 -2.70 -2.72
CA ALA A 151 -8.74 -2.44 -3.81
C ALA A 151 -9.11 -0.95 -3.92
N LEU A 152 -9.29 -0.25 -2.80
CA LEU A 152 -9.59 1.18 -2.80
C LEU A 152 -8.39 2.03 -3.25
N PHE A 153 -7.18 1.69 -2.82
CA PHE A 153 -5.94 2.35 -3.23
C PHE A 153 -5.69 2.23 -4.73
N HIS A 154 -5.77 1.02 -5.29
CA HIS A 154 -5.59 0.79 -6.72
C HIS A 154 -6.74 1.34 -7.59
N TRP A 155 -7.92 1.56 -7.00
CA TRP A 155 -8.98 2.30 -7.68
C TRP A 155 -8.65 3.79 -7.68
N ALA A 156 -8.46 4.39 -6.51
CA ALA A 156 -8.34 5.81 -6.31
C ALA A 156 -7.20 6.12 -5.34
N ASP A 157 -6.05 6.47 -5.91
CA ASP A 157 -4.84 6.80 -5.18
C ASP A 157 -4.86 8.26 -4.68
N PHE A 158 -4.89 8.42 -3.36
CA PHE A 158 -4.62 9.67 -2.65
C PHE A 158 -4.14 9.34 -1.23
N TRP A 159 -3.68 10.37 -0.50
CA TRP A 159 -3.00 10.21 0.79
C TRP A 159 -3.67 9.23 1.78
N LEU A 160 -5.01 9.20 1.86
CA LEU A 160 -5.71 8.34 2.81
C LEU A 160 -5.75 6.88 2.38
N THR A 161 -6.07 6.61 1.11
CA THR A 161 -6.14 5.22 0.60
C THR A 161 -4.76 4.58 0.59
N GLU A 162 -3.74 5.37 0.26
CA GLU A 162 -2.34 4.98 0.38
C GLU A 162 -1.98 4.58 1.82
N TYR A 163 -2.29 5.42 2.82
CA TYR A 163 -2.03 5.09 4.23
C TYR A 163 -2.73 3.82 4.68
N MET A 164 -4.01 3.69 4.33
CA MET A 164 -4.80 2.52 4.70
C MET A 164 -4.23 1.23 4.10
N ASP A 165 -3.78 1.27 2.85
CA ASP A 165 -3.15 0.11 2.20
C ASP A 165 -1.84 -0.26 2.89
N TYR A 166 -0.89 0.68 3.06
CA TYR A 166 0.38 0.40 3.73
C TYR A 166 0.21 -0.08 5.18
N PHE A 167 -0.68 0.54 5.95
CA PHE A 167 -0.89 0.17 7.35
C PHE A 167 -1.48 -1.23 7.47
N SER A 168 -2.47 -1.53 6.62
CA SER A 168 -3.12 -2.85 6.63
C SER A 168 -2.20 -3.95 6.07
N ALA A 169 -1.43 -3.67 5.02
CA ALA A 169 -0.42 -4.58 4.47
C ALA A 169 0.66 -4.93 5.53
N PHE A 170 1.14 -3.95 6.29
CA PHE A 170 2.08 -4.25 7.37
C PHE A 170 1.43 -5.03 8.52
N ALA A 171 0.17 -4.70 8.86
CA ALA A 171 -0.58 -5.43 9.89
C ALA A 171 -0.70 -6.93 9.55
N ILE A 172 -1.01 -7.28 8.30
CA ILE A 172 -1.11 -8.69 7.91
C ILE A 172 0.25 -9.37 7.91
N ILE A 173 1.35 -8.72 7.52
CA ILE A 173 2.70 -9.30 7.56
C ILE A 173 3.08 -9.67 9.01
N VAL A 174 2.95 -8.71 9.93
CA VAL A 174 3.27 -8.92 11.36
C VAL A 174 2.36 -10.00 11.96
N TYR A 175 1.06 -9.98 11.64
CA TYR A 175 0.13 -10.99 12.13
C TYR A 175 0.37 -12.37 11.51
N THR A 176 0.81 -12.44 10.26
CA THR A 176 1.18 -13.70 9.59
C THR A 176 2.36 -14.34 10.32
N LEU A 177 3.38 -13.55 10.68
CA LEU A 177 4.50 -14.04 11.50
C LEU A 177 4.01 -14.63 12.83
N PHE A 178 3.14 -13.92 13.54
CA PHE A 178 2.52 -14.41 14.77
C PHE A 178 1.73 -15.71 14.56
N ALA A 179 0.92 -15.77 13.50
CA ALA A 179 0.10 -16.93 13.17
C ALA A 179 0.97 -18.15 12.79
N SER A 180 2.04 -17.94 12.03
CA SER A 180 2.98 -18.99 11.65
C SER A 180 3.72 -19.56 12.87
N ILE A 181 4.19 -18.72 13.80
CA ILE A 181 4.80 -19.21 15.05
C ILE A 181 3.77 -19.97 15.89
N SER A 182 2.55 -19.45 16.00
CA SER A 182 1.44 -20.09 16.72
C SER A 182 1.08 -21.46 16.16
N LEU A 183 1.16 -21.62 14.82
CA LEU A 183 0.91 -22.87 14.12
C LEU A 183 2.06 -23.87 14.32
N SER A 184 3.30 -23.41 14.13
CA SER A 184 4.50 -24.25 14.14
C SER A 184 4.94 -24.70 15.54
N VAL A 185 4.56 -23.98 16.59
CA VAL A 185 4.91 -24.32 17.99
C VAL A 185 3.66 -24.57 18.83
N PRO A 186 3.00 -25.74 18.68
CA PRO A 186 1.76 -26.06 19.39
C PRO A 186 1.85 -25.97 20.92
N TYR A 187 3.05 -26.14 21.49
CA TYR A 187 3.27 -26.08 22.94
C TYR A 187 2.92 -24.71 23.54
N LEU A 188 3.09 -23.63 22.76
CA LEU A 188 2.73 -22.25 23.16
C LEU A 188 1.26 -22.11 23.56
N GLN A 189 0.37 -22.97 23.07
CA GLN A 189 -1.06 -22.90 23.40
C GLN A 189 -1.51 -23.98 24.39
N ARG A 190 -0.63 -24.91 24.80
CA ARG A 190 -0.99 -26.07 25.65
C ARG A 190 -0.72 -25.83 27.14
N SER A 191 0.44 -25.28 27.50
CA SER A 191 0.81 -25.04 28.90
C SER A 191 0.50 -23.60 29.35
N ALA A 192 0.40 -23.38 30.67
CA ALA A 192 0.21 -22.03 31.21
C ALA A 192 1.39 -21.10 30.88
N ILE A 193 2.62 -21.61 31.03
CA ILE A 193 3.87 -20.91 30.66
C ILE A 193 3.89 -20.63 29.15
N GLY A 194 3.51 -21.62 28.33
CA GLY A 194 3.39 -21.44 26.88
C GLY A 194 2.45 -20.31 26.51
N ARG A 195 1.25 -20.26 27.13
CA ARG A 195 0.26 -19.20 26.88
C ARG A 195 0.76 -17.83 27.29
N LEU A 196 1.53 -17.74 28.38
CA LEU A 196 2.20 -16.50 28.78
C LEU A 196 3.20 -16.05 27.70
N ILE A 197 4.07 -16.95 27.23
CA ILE A 197 5.03 -16.66 26.15
C ILE A 197 4.29 -16.24 24.86
N TRP A 198 3.19 -16.92 24.53
CA TRP A 198 2.35 -16.62 23.38
C TRP A 198 1.72 -15.22 23.46
N LEU A 199 1.24 -14.81 24.64
CA LEU A 199 0.75 -13.45 24.89
C LEU A 199 1.86 -12.41 24.81
N ILE A 200 3.03 -12.68 25.38
CA ILE A 200 4.20 -11.79 25.29
C ILE A 200 4.61 -11.61 23.81
N LEU A 201 4.68 -12.69 23.04
CA LEU A 201 4.97 -12.64 21.61
C LEU A 201 3.97 -11.74 20.87
N PHE A 202 2.67 -11.89 21.15
CA PHE A 202 1.65 -11.04 20.56
C PHE A 202 1.87 -9.56 20.91
N VAL A 203 2.13 -9.25 22.19
CA VAL A 203 2.37 -7.88 22.65
C VAL A 203 3.60 -7.28 21.97
N VAL A 204 4.72 -8.01 21.91
CA VAL A 204 5.96 -7.54 21.26
C VAL A 204 5.73 -7.22 19.79
N LEU A 205 5.09 -8.13 19.05
CA LEU A 205 4.80 -7.92 17.63
C LEU A 205 3.80 -6.79 17.41
N PHE A 206 2.79 -6.67 18.26
CA PHE A 206 1.85 -5.56 18.20
C PHE A 206 2.50 -4.21 18.50
N SER A 207 3.38 -4.14 19.51
CA SER A 207 4.16 -2.93 19.80
C SER A 207 5.08 -2.56 18.64
N PHE A 208 5.71 -3.54 17.98
CA PHE A 208 6.51 -3.32 16.77
C PHE A 208 5.65 -2.75 15.64
N TYR A 209 4.45 -3.31 15.41
CA TYR A 209 3.47 -2.78 14.46
C TYR A 209 3.14 -1.30 14.76
N ILE A 210 2.73 -0.98 15.98
CA ILE A 210 2.37 0.39 16.37
C ILE A 210 3.54 1.36 16.17
N LYS A 211 4.76 0.96 16.55
CA LYS A 211 5.96 1.80 16.38
C LYS A 211 6.25 2.07 14.90
N HIS A 212 6.09 1.06 14.05
CA HIS A 212 6.27 1.23 12.61
C HIS A 212 5.23 2.17 12.00
N ILE A 213 3.94 2.00 12.34
CA ILE A 213 2.88 2.91 11.85
C ILE A 213 3.11 4.34 12.32
N GLN A 214 3.55 4.55 13.56
CA GLN A 214 3.91 5.89 14.05
C GLN A 214 5.04 6.51 13.24
N ASN A 215 6.07 5.73 12.90
CA ASN A 215 7.18 6.22 12.07
C ASN A 215 6.71 6.54 10.65
N LEU A 216 5.90 5.67 10.03
CA LEU A 216 5.32 5.93 8.71
C LEU A 216 4.46 7.19 8.72
N TRP A 217 3.58 7.34 9.70
CA TRP A 217 2.74 8.52 9.86
C TRP A 217 3.55 9.80 9.87
N VAL A 218 4.67 9.81 10.60
CA VAL A 218 5.58 10.96 10.68
C VAL A 218 6.27 11.21 9.33
N CYS A 219 6.85 10.19 8.70
CA CYS A 219 7.51 10.33 7.39
C CYS A 219 6.57 10.83 6.30
N PHE A 220 5.35 10.29 6.24
CA PHE A 220 4.35 10.72 5.27
C PHE A 220 3.80 12.13 5.57
N PHE A 221 3.59 12.49 6.84
CA PHE A 221 3.26 13.89 7.20
C PHE A 221 4.35 14.86 6.73
N PHE A 222 5.63 14.50 6.83
CA PHE A 222 6.69 15.39 6.33
C PHE A 222 6.72 15.46 4.80
N ASN A 223 6.50 14.36 4.07
CA ASN A 223 6.48 14.39 2.61
C ASN A 223 5.22 15.06 2.01
N VAL A 224 4.05 14.96 2.63
CA VAL A 224 2.81 15.59 2.13
C VAL A 224 2.80 17.11 2.32
N PHE A 225 3.59 17.65 3.27
CA PHE A 225 3.66 19.09 3.55
C PHE A 225 4.89 19.79 2.94
N ILE A 226 5.78 19.06 2.24
CA ILE A 226 7.02 19.61 1.65
C ILE A 226 6.95 19.72 0.11
N PHE A 227 5.89 19.24 -0.54
CA PHE A 227 5.61 19.47 -1.97
C PHE A 227 4.39 20.38 -2.21
#